data_AF-A0A972TL48-F1
#
_entry.id   AF-A0A972TL48-F1
#
_cell.length_a   1.000
_cell.length_b   1.000
_cell.length_c   1.000
_cell.angle_alpha   90.00
_cell.angle_beta   90.00
_cell.angle_gamma   90.00
#
_symmetry.space_group_name_H-M   'P 1'
#
loop_
_entity.id
_entity.type
_entity.pdbx_description
1 polymer ?
#
loop_
_entity_poly.entity_id
_entity_poly.type
_entity_poly.pdbx_seq_one_letter_code
_entity_poly.pdbx_strand_id
1 'polypeptide(L)'
;MTNINPRQSYREAKLKVDSQVISLLSKATYESFPKVLRELISNAYDADATLVEITVDTSEKEVIIHDNGNGMGQQQFEYFLTIAAQQRRKRESSKYKRERIGQFGVGFLAAFPFCEEMEIETTATGSPVIINASIPASQYFSRENVVEDYYVQGIEEITIPVIEIHSARRINEHYTKVRLKGFTTLASQFFSQTRTSTRKTIYNLSPIERLKWDLRDNVVLDYPKDDPIVSILQQPPVGMDVYFNKERLTRIVPSGEVCAQGKFGVDGIKGRYVIFSPWVPVTPIEMRGLKIHVNNVGIGQRETFGLMVHGGALPRISWLTGDVYIDEGGRNYLSINRDGFTNAPVIEQLFGNLRSELRQAEGIISSADTKLKQIESKLGLGIKGGGPRPTLQVGNSKEFVEERLNELSKKGFSIERVTRPKNQINSSNITTESSRNILKSYRSLPIEIDRLSKIIKIYDDHPGFEDTISTSSGEYIVEFSEWDYQDSEYPACMIMGDDCIKVNTSYPPFRNRKYGKIILHLALNLVKTTKNNEIEKAFMKRVLLNWVKEINVINE
;
A
#
# COMPACT_ATOMS: atom_id res chain seq x y z
N MET A 1 -61.30 13.61 12.63
CA MET A 1 -61.41 12.13 12.58
C MET A 1 -60.32 11.63 11.64
N THR A 2 -59.17 11.26 12.18
CA THR A 2 -58.05 10.69 11.41
C THR A 2 -58.40 9.26 11.03
N ASN A 3 -58.28 8.93 9.74
CA ASN A 3 -58.43 7.59 9.20
C ASN A 3 -57.36 6.67 9.82
N ILE A 4 -57.68 5.98 10.92
CA ILE A 4 -56.79 5.01 11.54
C ILE A 4 -56.81 3.77 10.66
N ASN A 5 -55.69 3.48 9.99
CA ASN A 5 -55.51 2.23 9.28
C ASN A 5 -55.56 1.08 10.31
N PRO A 6 -56.53 0.15 10.26
CA PRO A 6 -56.80 -0.83 11.33
C PRO A 6 -55.66 -1.86 11.56
N ARG A 7 -54.57 -1.77 10.78
CA ARG A 7 -53.37 -2.61 10.93
C ARG A 7 -52.16 -1.87 11.52
N GLN A 8 -52.34 -0.61 11.90
CA GLN A 8 -51.28 0.21 12.49
C GLN A 8 -51.65 0.59 13.91
N SER A 9 -50.70 0.44 14.83
CA SER A 9 -50.77 1.00 16.16
C SER A 9 -49.63 1.99 16.35
N TYR A 10 -49.89 3.02 17.14
CA TYR A 10 -48.93 4.07 17.46
C TYR A 10 -48.58 3.97 18.92
N ARG A 11 -47.29 4.02 19.24
CA ARG A 11 -46.80 4.09 20.61
C ARG A 11 -45.56 4.96 20.69
N GLU A 12 -45.23 5.33 21.91
CA GLU A 12 -44.00 6.02 22.23
C GLU A 12 -43.03 5.02 22.85
N ALA A 13 -41.82 4.94 22.31
CA ALA A 13 -40.70 4.26 22.95
C ALA A 13 -39.75 5.28 23.56
N LYS A 14 -38.92 4.85 24.50
CA LYS A 14 -38.03 5.74 25.22
C LYS A 14 -36.57 5.33 25.01
N LEU A 15 -35.77 6.24 24.48
CA LEU A 15 -34.33 6.10 24.32
C LEU A 15 -33.65 6.76 25.52
N LYS A 16 -33.08 5.95 26.44
CA LYS A 16 -32.56 6.43 27.73
C LYS A 16 -31.08 6.77 27.70
N VAL A 17 -30.68 8.03 27.57
CA VAL A 17 -29.27 8.38 27.32
C VAL A 17 -28.48 8.50 28.63
N ASP A 18 -27.58 7.56 28.93
CA ASP A 18 -26.62 7.68 30.05
C ASP A 18 -25.54 8.73 29.72
N SER A 19 -25.07 9.44 30.75
CA SER A 19 -23.88 10.32 30.72
C SER A 19 -22.66 9.74 29.96
N GLN A 20 -22.42 8.44 30.02
CA GLN A 20 -21.31 7.79 29.29
C GLN A 20 -21.53 7.79 27.77
N VAL A 21 -22.79 7.68 27.33
CA VAL A 21 -23.19 7.72 25.92
C VAL A 21 -23.05 9.13 25.35
N ILE A 22 -23.32 10.16 26.16
CA ILE A 22 -23.04 11.55 25.79
C ILE A 22 -21.53 11.74 25.51
N SER A 23 -20.65 11.18 26.35
CA SER A 23 -19.20 11.23 26.10
C SER A 23 -18.76 10.49 24.83
N LEU A 24 -19.46 9.41 24.47
CA LEU A 24 -19.25 8.64 23.24
C LEU A 24 -19.79 9.37 22.01
N LEU A 25 -20.93 10.05 22.14
CA LEU A 25 -21.54 10.91 21.13
C LEU A 25 -20.67 12.14 20.83
N SER A 26 -20.08 12.77 21.87
CA SER A 26 -19.08 13.83 21.69
C SER A 26 -17.83 13.34 20.95
N LYS A 27 -17.47 12.05 21.08
CA LYS A 27 -16.40 11.43 20.28
C LYS A 27 -16.87 11.10 18.85
N ALA A 28 -18.13 10.69 18.67
CA ALA A 28 -18.73 10.41 17.37
C ALA A 28 -18.81 11.64 16.45
N THR A 29 -18.88 12.85 17.01
CA THR A 29 -18.72 14.11 16.24
C THR A 29 -17.34 14.29 15.60
N TYR A 30 -16.35 13.49 15.99
CA TYR A 30 -15.03 13.40 15.35
C TYR A 30 -14.86 12.13 14.49
N GLU A 31 -15.88 11.27 14.40
CA GLU A 31 -15.85 10.12 13.51
C GLU A 31 -16.08 10.55 12.05
N SER A 32 -15.66 9.71 11.11
CA SER A 32 -15.88 9.94 9.70
C SER A 32 -17.13 9.17 9.23
N PHE A 33 -17.81 9.68 8.19
CA PHE A 33 -18.98 9.02 7.62
C PHE A 33 -18.76 7.51 7.30
N PRO A 34 -17.60 7.07 6.76
CA PRO A 34 -17.34 5.64 6.58
C PRO A 34 -17.35 4.81 7.88
N LYS A 35 -16.92 5.37 9.01
CA LYS A 35 -16.90 4.66 10.31
C LYS A 35 -18.32 4.38 10.80
N VAL A 36 -19.25 5.31 10.58
CA VAL A 36 -20.68 5.10 10.88
C VAL A 36 -21.21 3.87 10.15
N LEU A 37 -20.95 3.80 8.84
CA LEU A 37 -21.39 2.65 8.04
C LEU A 37 -20.72 1.35 8.50
N ARG A 38 -19.43 1.40 8.88
CA ARG A 38 -18.73 0.24 9.47
C ARG A 38 -19.44 -0.29 10.72
N GLU A 39 -19.88 0.58 11.62
CA GLU A 39 -20.62 0.17 12.83
C GLU A 39 -21.98 -0.44 12.48
N LEU A 40 -22.73 0.15 11.55
CA LEU A 40 -24.03 -0.40 11.11
C LEU A 40 -23.89 -1.76 10.41
N ILE A 41 -22.88 -1.93 9.56
CA ILE A 41 -22.57 -3.23 8.92
C ILE A 41 -22.13 -4.27 9.96
N SER A 42 -21.35 -3.85 10.96
CA SER A 42 -20.93 -4.75 12.05
C SER A 42 -22.13 -5.22 12.88
N ASN A 43 -23.13 -4.36 13.10
CA ASN A 43 -24.37 -4.75 13.77
C ASN A 43 -25.17 -5.78 12.96
N ALA A 44 -25.23 -5.63 11.64
CA ALA A 44 -25.84 -6.64 10.76
C ALA A 44 -25.10 -7.99 10.85
N TYR A 45 -23.77 -7.96 10.86
CA TYR A 45 -22.96 -9.17 11.03
C TYR A 45 -23.25 -9.89 12.36
N ASP A 46 -23.33 -9.13 13.46
CA ASP A 46 -23.66 -9.62 14.80
C ASP A 46 -25.09 -10.16 14.91
N ALA A 47 -25.98 -9.68 14.03
CA ALA A 47 -27.37 -10.11 13.90
C ALA A 47 -27.53 -11.35 12.99
N ASP A 48 -26.44 -12.05 12.65
CA ASP A 48 -26.45 -13.20 11.74
C ASP A 48 -26.95 -12.87 10.32
N ALA A 49 -26.77 -11.63 9.84
CA ALA A 49 -27.08 -11.31 8.44
C ALA A 49 -26.17 -12.07 7.47
N THR A 50 -26.72 -12.52 6.34
CA THR A 50 -25.95 -13.07 5.21
C THR A 50 -25.87 -12.08 4.06
N LEU A 51 -26.69 -11.03 4.07
CA LEU A 51 -26.75 -9.99 3.05
C LEU A 51 -26.99 -8.64 3.72
N VAL A 52 -26.20 -7.64 3.30
CA VAL A 52 -26.39 -6.23 3.62
C VAL A 52 -26.40 -5.43 2.33
N GLU A 53 -27.40 -4.60 2.12
CA GLU A 53 -27.54 -3.70 0.99
C GLU A 53 -27.44 -2.25 1.45
N ILE A 54 -26.49 -1.51 0.89
CA ILE A 54 -26.27 -0.09 1.15
C ILE A 54 -26.66 0.67 -0.11
N THR A 55 -27.59 1.61 0.05
CA THR A 55 -27.98 2.55 -1.01
C THR A 55 -27.63 3.96 -0.55
N VAL A 56 -26.84 4.67 -1.34
CA VAL A 56 -26.47 6.06 -1.11
C VAL A 56 -27.03 6.90 -2.25
N ASP A 57 -27.96 7.78 -1.92
CA ASP A 57 -28.53 8.78 -2.81
C ASP A 57 -28.18 10.18 -2.32
N THR A 58 -27.18 10.81 -2.94
CA THR A 58 -26.74 12.14 -2.54
C THR A 58 -27.68 13.25 -3.00
N SER A 59 -28.54 13.01 -3.99
CA SER A 59 -29.56 13.96 -4.44
C SER A 59 -30.68 14.07 -3.42
N GLU A 60 -31.18 12.92 -2.95
CA GLU A 60 -32.21 12.83 -1.91
C GLU A 60 -31.63 13.00 -0.50
N LYS A 61 -30.30 13.13 -0.39
CA LYS A 61 -29.55 13.21 0.87
C LYS A 61 -29.93 12.07 1.82
N GLU A 62 -29.95 10.85 1.27
CA GLU A 62 -30.40 9.65 1.95
C GLU A 62 -29.34 8.55 1.87
N VAL A 63 -29.15 7.83 2.98
CA VAL A 63 -28.45 6.54 2.98
C VAL A 63 -29.33 5.48 3.64
N ILE A 64 -29.57 4.37 2.94
CA ILE A 64 -30.28 3.20 3.45
C ILE A 64 -29.29 2.05 3.64
N ILE A 65 -29.33 1.40 4.80
CA ILE A 65 -28.65 0.15 5.10
C ILE A 65 -29.73 -0.87 5.43
N HIS A 66 -29.82 -1.94 4.65
CA HIS A 66 -30.82 -2.99 4.82
C HIS A 66 -30.11 -4.34 4.97
N ASP A 67 -30.34 -5.03 6.09
CA ASP A 67 -29.79 -6.36 6.34
C ASP A 67 -30.87 -7.41 6.50
N ASN A 68 -30.56 -8.65 6.11
CA ASN A 68 -31.44 -9.80 6.30
C ASN A 68 -31.13 -10.58 7.60
N GLY A 69 -30.59 -9.92 8.62
CA GLY A 69 -30.31 -10.52 9.91
C GLY A 69 -31.58 -10.88 10.68
N ASN A 70 -31.42 -11.37 11.91
CA ASN A 70 -32.52 -11.87 12.74
C ASN A 70 -33.59 -10.80 13.08
N GLY A 71 -33.27 -9.52 12.88
CA GLY A 71 -34.11 -8.39 13.25
C GLY A 71 -34.43 -8.33 14.73
N MET A 72 -35.44 -7.53 15.10
CA MET A 72 -35.84 -7.32 16.48
C MET A 72 -37.36 -7.40 16.64
N GLY A 73 -37.81 -8.25 17.56
CA GLY A 73 -39.18 -8.18 18.10
C GLY A 73 -39.34 -7.03 19.09
N GLN A 74 -40.56 -6.80 19.58
CA GLN A 74 -40.90 -5.65 20.43
C GLN A 74 -39.97 -5.47 21.64
N GLN A 75 -39.79 -6.52 22.44
CA GLN A 75 -38.92 -6.50 23.63
C GLN A 75 -37.44 -6.28 23.28
N GLN A 76 -36.96 -6.87 22.18
CA GLN A 76 -35.59 -6.70 21.72
C GLN A 76 -35.33 -5.27 21.24
N PHE A 77 -36.32 -4.67 20.58
CA PHE A 77 -36.27 -3.29 20.10
C PHE A 77 -36.28 -2.29 21.27
N GLU A 78 -37.12 -2.49 22.28
CA GLU A 78 -37.09 -1.68 23.51
C GLU A 78 -35.74 -1.80 24.24
N TYR A 79 -35.19 -3.01 24.31
CA TYR A 79 -33.87 -3.23 24.86
C TYR A 79 -32.76 -2.54 24.05
N PHE A 80 -32.89 -2.53 22.72
CA PHE A 80 -32.00 -1.78 21.82
C PHE A 80 -32.06 -0.27 22.08
N LEU A 81 -33.23 0.29 22.40
CA LEU A 81 -33.42 1.71 22.73
C LEU A 81 -33.07 2.07 24.19
N THR A 82 -33.02 1.13 25.13
CA THR A 82 -32.65 1.42 26.54
C THR A 82 -31.11 1.60 26.73
N ILE A 83 -30.41 1.85 25.62
CA ILE A 83 -29.10 2.49 25.44
C ILE A 83 -27.84 1.76 25.88
N ALA A 84 -27.65 1.44 27.14
CA ALA A 84 -26.32 1.19 27.66
C ALA A 84 -26.31 0.06 28.69
N ALA A 85 -27.26 -0.88 28.57
CA ALA A 85 -27.30 -2.06 29.42
C ALA A 85 -26.22 -3.07 29.01
N GLN A 86 -24.94 -2.73 29.22
CA GLN A 86 -23.92 -3.77 29.32
C GLN A 86 -24.23 -4.64 30.53
N GLN A 87 -24.47 -5.93 30.30
CA GLN A 87 -23.50 -6.99 30.60
C GLN A 87 -24.05 -8.33 30.06
N ARG A 88 -23.20 -9.06 29.30
CA ARG A 88 -23.41 -10.45 28.86
C ARG A 88 -24.39 -10.68 27.69
N ARG A 89 -24.23 -9.97 26.57
CA ARG A 89 -24.55 -10.65 25.29
C ARG A 89 -23.59 -11.83 25.15
N LYS A 90 -24.10 -13.00 24.74
CA LYS A 90 -23.24 -14.16 24.43
C LYS A 90 -22.15 -13.67 23.46
N ARG A 91 -20.90 -14.11 23.68
CA ARG A 91 -19.76 -13.77 22.80
C ARG A 91 -20.05 -14.10 21.34
N GLU A 92 -20.87 -15.12 21.12
CA GLU A 92 -21.25 -15.60 19.81
C GLU A 92 -22.66 -15.17 19.41
N SER A 93 -22.86 -15.01 18.11
CA SER A 93 -24.18 -14.87 17.49
C SER A 93 -25.00 -16.15 17.66
N SER A 94 -26.32 -16.03 17.56
CA SER A 94 -27.23 -17.14 17.89
C SER A 94 -27.17 -18.28 16.88
N LYS A 95 -27.15 -17.94 15.59
CA LYS A 95 -27.33 -18.87 14.46
C LYS A 95 -25.99 -19.37 13.93
N TYR A 96 -25.10 -18.46 13.52
CA TYR A 96 -23.84 -18.83 12.89
C TYR A 96 -22.65 -18.91 13.85
N LYS A 97 -22.87 -18.70 15.15
CA LYS A 97 -21.82 -18.71 16.19
C LYS A 97 -20.65 -17.77 15.90
N ARG A 98 -20.92 -16.67 15.18
CA ARG A 98 -19.94 -15.64 14.87
C ARG A 98 -19.50 -14.95 16.15
N GLU A 99 -18.21 -14.72 16.33
CA GLU A 99 -17.78 -13.84 17.40
C GLU A 99 -18.30 -12.43 17.13
N ARG A 100 -19.14 -11.91 18.04
CA ARG A 100 -19.77 -10.59 17.86
C ARG A 100 -18.72 -9.48 17.87
N ILE A 101 -18.76 -8.58 16.91
CA ILE A 101 -17.89 -7.41 16.81
C ILE A 101 -18.31 -6.36 17.85
N GLY A 102 -19.61 -6.10 17.99
CA GLY A 102 -20.21 -5.18 18.95
C GLY A 102 -19.91 -5.55 20.41
N GLN A 103 -19.67 -4.54 21.24
CA GLN A 103 -19.36 -4.69 22.68
C GLN A 103 -20.32 -3.86 23.51
N PHE A 104 -20.52 -2.59 23.15
CA PHE A 104 -21.25 -1.63 23.97
C PHE A 104 -22.70 -1.40 23.54
N GLY A 105 -23.11 -1.84 22.34
CA GLY A 105 -24.50 -1.76 21.88
C GLY A 105 -24.98 -0.37 21.46
N VAL A 106 -24.12 0.65 21.51
CA VAL A 106 -24.43 2.06 21.20
C VAL A 106 -24.00 2.53 19.82
N GLY A 107 -23.40 1.66 19.00
CA GLY A 107 -22.72 2.05 17.75
C GLY A 107 -23.63 2.72 16.71
N PHE A 108 -24.95 2.49 16.75
CA PHE A 108 -25.88 3.15 15.83
C PHE A 108 -26.02 4.65 16.08
N LEU A 109 -25.79 5.09 17.33
CA LEU A 109 -25.85 6.50 17.72
C LEU A 109 -24.76 7.35 17.04
N ALA A 110 -23.67 6.71 16.59
CA ALA A 110 -22.60 7.38 15.84
C ALA A 110 -23.08 7.99 14.51
N ALA A 111 -24.23 7.54 13.99
CA ALA A 111 -24.82 8.08 12.77
C ALA A 111 -25.54 9.42 12.96
N PHE A 112 -25.98 9.75 14.19
CA PHE A 112 -26.80 10.92 14.47
C PHE A 112 -26.20 12.26 14.00
N PRO A 113 -24.88 12.51 14.13
CA PRO A 113 -24.27 13.74 13.62
C PRO A 113 -24.36 13.91 12.10
N PHE A 114 -24.73 12.87 11.34
CA PHE A 114 -24.70 12.83 9.88
C PHE A 114 -26.09 12.89 9.22
N CYS A 115 -27.17 12.80 9.98
CA CYS A 115 -28.54 12.88 9.46
C CYS A 115 -29.45 13.79 10.29
N GLU A 116 -30.48 14.35 9.66
CA GLU A 116 -31.53 15.11 10.31
C GLU A 116 -32.53 14.20 11.02
N GLU A 117 -32.82 13.05 10.41
CA GLU A 117 -33.74 12.02 10.90
C GLU A 117 -33.16 10.63 10.63
N MET A 118 -33.24 9.73 11.62
CA MET A 118 -32.95 8.31 11.47
C MET A 118 -34.24 7.51 11.57
N GLU A 119 -34.57 6.77 10.52
CA GLU A 119 -35.66 5.79 10.54
C GLU A 119 -35.08 4.38 10.73
N ILE A 120 -35.66 3.61 11.65
CA ILE A 120 -35.35 2.20 11.88
C ILE A 120 -36.61 1.39 11.66
N GLU A 121 -36.58 0.51 10.66
CA GLU A 121 -37.63 -0.49 10.39
C GLU A 121 -37.07 -1.89 10.69
N THR A 122 -37.75 -2.69 11.49
CA THR A 122 -37.29 -4.04 11.85
C THR A 122 -38.43 -5.00 12.12
N THR A 123 -38.18 -6.28 11.84
CA THR A 123 -39.08 -7.39 12.21
C THR A 123 -38.23 -8.63 12.48
N ALA A 124 -38.72 -9.51 13.34
CA ALA A 124 -38.08 -10.78 13.68
C ALA A 124 -38.94 -11.97 13.23
N THR A 125 -38.30 -13.11 12.95
CA THR A 125 -39.01 -14.34 12.60
C THR A 125 -40.01 -14.73 13.69
N GLY A 126 -41.24 -15.03 13.29
CA GLY A 126 -42.34 -15.35 14.20
C GLY A 126 -43.09 -14.13 14.74
N SER A 127 -42.61 -12.91 14.48
CA SER A 127 -43.31 -11.67 14.84
C SER A 127 -44.29 -11.29 13.73
N PRO A 128 -45.59 -11.09 14.01
CA PRO A 128 -46.52 -10.50 13.05
C PRO A 128 -46.38 -8.97 12.98
N VAL A 129 -45.44 -8.39 13.71
CA VAL A 129 -45.27 -6.94 13.89
C VAL A 129 -43.98 -6.48 13.24
N ILE A 130 -44.10 -5.48 12.37
CA ILE A 130 -42.99 -4.67 11.86
C ILE A 130 -42.96 -3.38 12.65
N ILE A 131 -41.81 -3.04 13.21
CA ILE A 131 -41.60 -1.88 14.07
C ILE A 131 -40.90 -0.81 13.25
N ASN A 132 -41.51 0.36 13.13
CA ASN A 132 -40.96 1.54 12.48
C ASN A 132 -40.78 2.65 13.50
N ALA A 133 -39.54 3.03 13.79
CA ALA A 133 -39.21 4.12 14.68
C ALA A 133 -38.57 5.27 13.89
N SER A 134 -39.00 6.50 14.15
CA SER A 134 -38.37 7.69 13.58
C SER A 134 -37.75 8.54 14.67
N ILE A 135 -36.45 8.78 14.57
CA ILE A 135 -35.67 9.51 15.57
C ILE A 135 -35.21 10.83 14.94
N PRO A 136 -35.68 11.99 15.41
CA PRO A 136 -35.26 13.28 14.87
C PRO A 136 -33.87 13.66 15.39
N ALA A 137 -32.84 13.05 14.80
CA ALA A 137 -31.44 13.21 15.22
C ALA A 137 -31.02 14.69 15.29
N SER A 138 -31.45 15.54 14.36
CA SER A 138 -31.10 16.98 14.38
C SER A 138 -31.59 17.74 15.62
N GLN A 139 -32.71 17.34 16.23
CA GLN A 139 -33.25 17.99 17.43
C GLN A 139 -32.34 17.79 18.64
N TYR A 140 -31.59 16.69 18.63
CA TYR A 140 -30.65 16.36 19.68
C TYR A 140 -29.22 16.75 19.26
N PHE A 141 -28.85 16.70 17.98
CA PHE A 141 -27.44 16.73 17.52
C PHE A 141 -27.09 17.88 16.54
N SER A 142 -27.68 19.08 16.69
CA SER A 142 -27.37 20.25 15.83
C SER A 142 -26.08 20.98 16.24
N ARG A 143 -25.33 21.50 15.24
CA ARG A 143 -24.00 22.14 15.36
C ARG A 143 -23.93 23.37 16.29
N GLU A 144 -25.06 23.94 16.71
CA GLU A 144 -25.06 25.05 17.68
C GLU A 144 -24.84 24.56 19.13
N ASN A 145 -24.97 23.25 19.40
CA ASN A 145 -24.93 22.70 20.77
C ASN A 145 -23.78 21.71 21.05
N VAL A 146 -22.89 21.45 20.09
CA VAL A 146 -22.02 20.25 20.15
C VAL A 146 -20.82 20.35 21.10
N VAL A 147 -20.44 21.55 21.60
CA VAL A 147 -19.21 21.64 22.43
C VAL A 147 -19.42 22.23 23.83
N GLU A 148 -20.50 22.94 24.14
CA GLU A 148 -20.75 23.46 25.50
C GLU A 148 -22.17 23.22 26.06
N ASP A 149 -23.22 23.16 25.23
CA ASP A 149 -24.62 23.10 25.73
C ASP A 149 -25.18 21.70 25.99
N TYR A 150 -24.49 20.63 25.59
CA TYR A 150 -24.92 19.26 25.93
C TYR A 150 -24.89 18.99 27.45
N TYR A 151 -24.06 19.72 28.19
CA TYR A 151 -24.05 19.67 29.65
C TYR A 151 -25.29 20.33 30.29
N VAL A 152 -26.02 21.16 29.54
CA VAL A 152 -27.01 22.09 30.10
C VAL A 152 -28.45 21.55 30.04
N GLN A 153 -28.80 20.62 29.14
CA GLN A 153 -30.20 20.19 28.97
C GLN A 153 -30.65 18.91 29.70
N GLY A 154 -29.75 18.13 30.32
CA GLY A 154 -30.17 17.01 31.19
C GLY A 154 -31.14 16.01 30.54
N ILE A 155 -31.04 15.76 29.23
CA ILE A 155 -31.95 14.85 28.52
C ILE A 155 -31.58 13.40 28.89
N GLU A 156 -32.15 12.90 29.98
CA GLU A 156 -32.01 11.50 30.40
C GLU A 156 -32.82 10.55 29.50
N GLU A 157 -33.81 11.07 28.76
CA GLU A 157 -34.77 10.25 28.02
C GLU A 157 -35.31 10.98 26.76
N ILE A 158 -35.19 10.33 25.60
CA ILE A 158 -35.69 10.77 24.30
C ILE A 158 -36.93 9.95 23.94
N THR A 159 -38.07 10.62 23.77
CA THR A 159 -39.30 9.96 23.31
C THR A 159 -39.27 9.76 21.80
N ILE A 160 -39.42 8.52 21.35
CA ILE A 160 -39.37 8.11 19.95
C ILE A 160 -40.77 7.68 19.50
N PRO A 161 -41.34 8.28 18.47
CA PRO A 161 -42.56 7.77 17.84
C PRO A 161 -42.27 6.42 17.18
N VAL A 162 -43.06 5.42 17.55
CA VAL A 162 -43.01 4.07 17.01
C VAL A 162 -44.36 3.73 16.38
N ILE A 163 -44.32 3.29 15.14
CA ILE A 163 -45.45 2.75 14.39
C ILE A 163 -45.26 1.24 14.31
N GLU A 164 -46.22 0.48 14.79
CA GLU A 164 -46.24 -0.96 14.66
C GLU A 164 -47.23 -1.35 13.56
N ILE A 165 -46.73 -2.04 12.54
CA ILE A 165 -47.51 -2.53 11.41
C ILE A 165 -47.75 -4.02 11.61
N HIS A 166 -49.01 -4.40 11.80
CA HIS A 166 -49.41 -5.81 11.95
C HIS A 166 -49.67 -6.46 10.59
N SER A 167 -48.89 -7.49 10.27
CA SER A 167 -49.03 -8.26 9.03
C SER A 167 -48.73 -9.73 9.25
N ALA A 168 -49.78 -10.54 9.40
CA ALA A 168 -49.67 -12.00 9.50
C ALA A 168 -49.02 -12.65 8.25
N ARG A 169 -49.10 -11.99 7.08
CA ARG A 169 -48.47 -12.47 5.84
C ARG A 169 -46.94 -12.38 5.86
N ARG A 170 -46.38 -11.51 6.71
CA ARG A 170 -44.94 -11.22 6.79
C ARG A 170 -44.30 -11.83 8.05
N ILE A 171 -44.98 -12.76 8.73
CA ILE A 171 -44.56 -13.35 10.00
C ILE A 171 -43.21 -14.11 9.94
N ASN A 172 -42.86 -14.62 8.76
CA ASN A 172 -41.60 -15.33 8.54
C ASN A 172 -40.48 -14.40 8.07
N GLU A 173 -40.76 -13.12 7.85
CA GLU A 173 -39.74 -12.15 7.49
C GLU A 173 -38.92 -11.75 8.71
N HIS A 174 -37.65 -11.46 8.47
CA HIS A 174 -36.74 -10.92 9.46
C HIS A 174 -35.74 -10.00 8.77
N TYR A 175 -35.53 -8.81 9.32
CA TYR A 175 -34.57 -7.84 8.80
C TYR A 175 -34.42 -6.65 9.75
N THR A 176 -33.39 -5.85 9.51
CA THR A 176 -33.31 -4.48 10.01
C THR A 176 -32.96 -3.55 8.85
N LYS A 177 -33.65 -2.41 8.78
CA LYS A 177 -33.42 -1.36 7.80
C LYS A 177 -33.23 -0.06 8.53
N VAL A 178 -32.06 0.54 8.37
CA VAL A 178 -31.71 1.85 8.92
C VAL A 178 -31.62 2.84 7.77
N ARG A 179 -32.37 3.92 7.83
CA ARG A 179 -32.35 5.00 6.85
C ARG A 179 -31.93 6.29 7.53
N LEU A 180 -30.90 6.93 6.98
CA LEU A 180 -30.36 8.21 7.39
C LEU A 180 -30.87 9.27 6.42
N LYS A 181 -31.79 10.15 6.85
CA LYS A 181 -32.45 11.15 6.00
C LYS A 181 -31.98 12.55 6.33
N GLY A 182 -31.86 13.38 5.30
CA GLY A 182 -31.43 14.77 5.43
C GLY A 182 -29.99 14.86 5.89
N PHE A 183 -29.04 14.91 4.96
CA PHE A 183 -27.63 15.07 5.31
C PHE A 183 -27.39 16.37 6.05
N THR A 184 -26.84 16.26 7.27
CA THR A 184 -26.31 17.41 7.99
C THR A 184 -25.12 18.01 7.24
N THR A 185 -24.58 19.11 7.76
CA THR A 185 -23.35 19.71 7.20
C THR A 185 -22.16 18.75 7.22
N LEU A 186 -22.07 17.83 8.20
CA LEU A 186 -20.96 16.86 8.25
C LEU A 186 -21.04 15.84 7.11
N ALA A 187 -22.21 15.25 6.87
CA ALA A 187 -22.43 14.35 5.75
C ALA A 187 -22.26 15.09 4.41
N SER A 188 -22.86 16.28 4.29
CA SER A 188 -22.74 17.11 3.08
C SER A 188 -21.29 17.50 2.79
N GLN A 189 -20.48 17.81 3.81
CA GLN A 189 -19.04 18.06 3.66
C GLN A 189 -18.31 16.83 3.14
N PHE A 190 -18.63 15.63 3.64
CA PHE A 190 -18.04 14.40 3.12
C PHE A 190 -18.38 14.20 1.63
N PHE A 191 -19.65 14.35 1.24
CA PHE A 191 -20.13 14.12 -0.12
C PHE A 191 -19.86 15.25 -1.11
N SER A 192 -19.41 16.42 -0.67
CA SER A 192 -19.01 17.53 -1.56
C SER A 192 -17.50 17.59 -1.80
N GLN A 193 -16.70 16.88 -0.99
CA GLN A 193 -15.25 17.04 -1.00
C GLN A 193 -14.57 16.18 -2.06
N THR A 194 -14.39 16.73 -3.26
CA THR A 194 -13.37 16.27 -4.23
C THR A 194 -12.13 17.16 -4.12
N ARG A 195 -10.99 16.60 -3.72
CA ARG A 195 -9.71 17.33 -3.70
C ARG A 195 -8.89 16.91 -4.91
N THR A 196 -8.44 17.87 -5.71
CA THR A 196 -7.45 17.62 -6.76
C THR A 196 -6.05 17.78 -6.17
N SER A 197 -5.44 16.66 -5.78
CA SER A 197 -4.03 16.62 -5.37
C SER A 197 -3.17 16.03 -6.49
N THR A 198 -1.95 16.54 -6.64
CA THR A 198 -0.92 15.88 -7.47
C THR A 198 -0.48 14.53 -6.89
N ARG A 199 -0.72 14.30 -5.59
CA ARG A 199 -0.45 13.01 -4.94
C ARG A 199 -1.49 11.98 -5.40
N LYS A 200 -1.07 10.74 -5.60
CA LYS A 200 -1.96 9.61 -5.91
C LYS A 200 -2.64 9.12 -4.62
N THR A 201 -3.74 9.76 -4.23
CA THR A 201 -4.50 9.52 -2.99
C THR A 201 -5.95 9.18 -3.28
N ILE A 202 -6.62 8.46 -2.37
CA ILE A 202 -8.07 8.22 -2.41
C ILE A 202 -8.90 9.53 -2.38
N TYR A 203 -8.35 10.64 -1.89
CA TYR A 203 -9.04 11.93 -1.87
C TYR A 203 -9.23 12.56 -3.26
N ASN A 204 -8.54 12.01 -4.28
CA ASN A 204 -8.76 12.37 -5.68
C ASN A 204 -9.93 11.61 -6.31
N LEU A 205 -10.45 10.56 -5.66
CA LEU A 205 -11.62 9.82 -6.13
C LEU A 205 -12.89 10.66 -5.88
N SER A 206 -13.98 10.28 -6.57
CA SER A 206 -15.30 10.81 -6.23
C SER A 206 -15.66 10.43 -4.78
N PRO A 207 -16.50 11.20 -4.08
CA PRO A 207 -16.85 10.88 -2.69
C PRO A 207 -17.47 9.48 -2.53
N ILE A 208 -18.22 9.02 -3.54
CA ILE A 208 -18.78 7.67 -3.59
C ILE A 208 -17.67 6.61 -3.73
N GLU A 209 -16.72 6.78 -4.65
CA GLU A 209 -15.64 5.81 -4.83
C GLU A 209 -14.67 5.81 -3.63
N ARG A 210 -14.46 6.98 -2.99
CA ARG A 210 -13.72 7.07 -1.73
C ARG A 210 -14.44 6.31 -0.61
N LEU A 211 -15.75 6.50 -0.46
CA LEU A 211 -16.55 5.77 0.51
C LEU A 211 -16.49 4.26 0.28
N LYS A 212 -16.63 3.81 -0.98
CA LYS A 212 -16.46 2.40 -1.34
C LYS A 212 -15.07 1.89 -0.94
N TRP A 213 -14.00 2.63 -1.25
CA TRP A 213 -12.64 2.25 -0.88
C TRP A 213 -12.50 2.09 0.64
N ASP A 214 -12.96 3.07 1.42
CA ASP A 214 -12.92 3.02 2.89
C ASP A 214 -13.68 1.81 3.43
N LEU A 215 -14.88 1.53 2.91
CA LEU A 215 -15.65 0.35 3.31
C LEU A 215 -14.89 -0.94 3.00
N ARG A 216 -14.31 -1.05 1.79
CA ARG A 216 -13.56 -2.24 1.36
C ARG A 216 -12.32 -2.54 2.22
N ASP A 217 -11.73 -1.54 2.85
CA ASP A 217 -10.56 -1.69 3.72
C ASP A 217 -10.93 -1.97 5.19
N ASN A 218 -12.10 -1.51 5.64
CA ASN A 218 -12.44 -1.45 7.06
C ASN A 218 -13.56 -2.38 7.53
N VAL A 219 -14.50 -2.77 6.65
CA VAL A 219 -15.67 -3.56 7.08
C VAL A 219 -15.44 -5.06 6.91
N VAL A 220 -16.37 -5.84 7.45
CA VAL A 220 -16.33 -7.30 7.38
C VAL A 220 -16.64 -7.76 5.95
N LEU A 221 -15.59 -8.09 5.19
CA LEU A 221 -15.69 -8.58 3.80
C LEU A 221 -14.76 -9.76 3.56
N ASP A 222 -15.20 -10.63 2.66
CA ASP A 222 -14.34 -11.63 2.02
C ASP A 222 -13.46 -10.96 0.94
N TYR A 223 -12.27 -11.51 0.73
CA TYR A 223 -11.51 -11.28 -0.50
C TYR A 223 -12.24 -11.88 -1.72
N PRO A 224 -11.89 -11.47 -2.94
CA PRO A 224 -12.38 -12.16 -4.15
C PRO A 224 -12.07 -13.66 -4.08
N LYS A 225 -13.06 -14.51 -4.34
CA LYS A 225 -12.98 -15.97 -4.08
C LYS A 225 -11.84 -16.66 -4.82
N ASP A 226 -11.53 -16.19 -6.03
CA ASP A 226 -10.52 -16.79 -6.91
C ASP A 226 -9.12 -16.17 -6.72
N ASP A 227 -8.97 -15.24 -5.77
CA ASP A 227 -7.69 -14.57 -5.53
C ASP A 227 -6.74 -15.46 -4.70
N PRO A 228 -5.45 -15.58 -5.09
CA PRO A 228 -4.47 -16.36 -4.34
C PRO A 228 -4.35 -15.99 -2.86
N ILE A 229 -4.65 -14.73 -2.50
CA ILE A 229 -4.58 -14.27 -1.11
C ILE A 229 -5.46 -15.07 -0.15
N VAL A 230 -6.59 -15.61 -0.64
CA VAL A 230 -7.50 -16.45 0.15
C VAL A 230 -6.78 -17.71 0.63
N SER A 231 -6.00 -18.33 -0.26
CA SER A 231 -5.22 -19.52 0.06
C SER A 231 -4.00 -19.22 0.94
N ILE A 232 -3.37 -18.06 0.73
CA ILE A 232 -2.20 -17.61 1.49
C ILE A 232 -2.59 -17.34 2.95
N LEU A 233 -3.65 -16.56 3.14
CA LEU A 233 -4.12 -16.21 4.48
C LEU A 233 -4.91 -17.34 5.11
N GLN A 234 -5.49 -18.27 4.34
CA GLN A 234 -6.36 -19.34 4.85
C GLN A 234 -7.52 -18.78 5.68
N GLN A 235 -8.04 -17.61 5.31
CA GLN A 235 -9.09 -16.93 6.06
C GLN A 235 -10.40 -17.72 5.93
N PRO A 236 -11.09 -18.05 7.03
CA PRO A 236 -12.42 -18.63 6.93
C PRO A 236 -13.39 -17.60 6.30
N PRO A 237 -14.37 -18.06 5.50
CA PRO A 237 -15.31 -17.16 4.86
C PRO A 237 -16.11 -16.40 5.93
N VAL A 238 -16.30 -15.11 5.69
CA VAL A 238 -17.12 -14.23 6.53
C VAL A 238 -18.57 -14.71 6.58
N GLY A 239 -19.09 -15.18 5.44
CA GLY A 239 -20.47 -15.67 5.32
C GLY A 239 -21.52 -14.56 5.31
N MET A 240 -21.14 -13.34 4.93
CA MET A 240 -22.02 -12.19 4.75
C MET A 240 -21.58 -11.39 3.53
N ASP A 241 -22.50 -11.19 2.59
CA ASP A 241 -22.29 -10.36 1.41
C ASP A 241 -22.74 -8.92 1.68
N VAL A 242 -21.96 -7.95 1.20
CA VAL A 242 -22.29 -6.52 1.30
C VAL A 242 -22.37 -5.94 -0.10
N TYR A 243 -23.49 -5.31 -0.43
CA TYR A 243 -23.71 -4.62 -1.70
C TYR A 243 -23.76 -3.12 -1.45
N PHE A 244 -23.07 -2.34 -2.28
CA PHE A 244 -23.11 -0.88 -2.28
C PHE A 244 -23.63 -0.39 -3.61
N ASN A 245 -24.76 0.31 -3.63
CA ASN A 245 -25.45 0.75 -4.86
C ASN A 245 -25.56 -0.39 -5.90
N LYS A 246 -25.98 -1.58 -5.45
CA LYS A 246 -26.14 -2.83 -6.22
C LYS A 246 -24.83 -3.51 -6.68
N GLU A 247 -23.67 -2.97 -6.33
CA GLU A 247 -22.37 -3.59 -6.59
C GLU A 247 -21.90 -4.39 -5.37
N ARG A 248 -21.55 -5.67 -5.55
CA ARG A 248 -21.00 -6.49 -4.45
C ARG A 248 -19.60 -6.01 -4.07
N LEU A 249 -19.40 -5.66 -2.81
CA LEU A 249 -18.10 -5.28 -2.29
C LEU A 249 -17.25 -6.53 -1.97
N THR A 250 -15.97 -6.44 -2.26
CA THR A 250 -14.94 -7.39 -1.82
C THR A 250 -13.78 -6.62 -1.20
N ARG A 251 -13.04 -7.26 -0.30
CA ARG A 251 -11.87 -6.65 0.32
C ARG A 251 -10.84 -6.24 -0.73
N ILE A 252 -10.11 -5.15 -0.46
CA ILE A 252 -9.04 -4.71 -1.35
C ILE A 252 -7.91 -5.73 -1.29
N VAL A 253 -7.53 -6.29 -2.44
CA VAL A 253 -6.37 -7.17 -2.55
C VAL A 253 -5.12 -6.30 -2.67
N PRO A 254 -4.12 -6.43 -1.77
CA PRO A 254 -2.83 -5.78 -1.93
C PRO A 254 -2.16 -6.25 -3.23
N SER A 255 -1.67 -5.32 -4.05
CA SER A 255 -1.11 -5.66 -5.35
C SER A 255 0.37 -6.08 -5.28
N GLY A 256 0.76 -6.95 -6.21
CA GLY A 256 2.15 -7.36 -6.42
C GLY A 256 2.46 -8.78 -5.94
N GLU A 257 3.73 -9.06 -5.71
CA GLU A 257 4.22 -10.36 -5.28
C GLU A 257 4.32 -10.46 -3.76
N VAL A 258 4.10 -11.65 -3.22
CA VAL A 258 4.31 -11.94 -1.80
C VAL A 258 5.81 -11.84 -1.49
N CYS A 259 6.16 -10.87 -0.65
CA CYS A 259 7.52 -10.63 -0.17
C CYS A 259 7.80 -11.34 1.16
N ALA A 260 6.78 -11.47 2.01
CA ALA A 260 6.84 -12.19 3.27
C ALA A 260 5.43 -12.62 3.69
N GLN A 261 5.32 -13.75 4.38
CA GLN A 261 4.08 -14.24 4.95
C GLN A 261 4.39 -15.15 6.13
N GLY A 262 3.46 -15.26 7.08
CA GLY A 262 3.66 -16.15 8.21
C GLY A 262 2.53 -16.14 9.23
N LYS A 263 2.69 -16.99 10.24
CA LYS A 263 1.88 -17.02 11.47
C LYS A 263 2.69 -16.37 12.59
N PHE A 264 2.02 -15.71 13.51
CA PHE A 264 2.63 -15.16 14.72
C PHE A 264 1.81 -15.49 15.97
N GLY A 265 2.49 -15.48 17.12
CA GLY A 265 1.89 -15.61 18.43
C GLY A 265 2.66 -14.78 19.46
N VAL A 266 1.97 -13.94 20.23
CA VAL A 266 2.55 -13.09 21.28
C VAL A 266 1.55 -13.04 22.44
N ASP A 267 1.90 -13.61 23.60
CA ASP A 267 1.12 -13.59 24.85
C ASP A 267 -0.40 -13.72 24.69
N GLY A 268 -0.84 -14.79 24.03
CA GLY A 268 -2.27 -15.08 23.82
C GLY A 268 -2.92 -14.36 22.63
N ILE A 269 -2.20 -13.47 21.95
CA ILE A 269 -2.57 -12.97 20.63
C ILE A 269 -1.98 -13.90 19.58
N LYS A 270 -2.80 -14.40 18.66
CA LYS A 270 -2.33 -15.20 17.52
C LYS A 270 -2.92 -14.68 16.22
N GLY A 271 -2.18 -14.88 15.14
CA GLY A 271 -2.62 -14.41 13.85
C GLY A 271 -1.69 -14.79 12.70
N ARG A 272 -1.96 -14.15 11.57
CA ARG A 272 -1.31 -14.35 10.28
C ARG A 272 -1.01 -13.01 9.64
N TYR A 273 0.00 -12.97 8.79
CA TYR A 273 0.31 -11.79 8.00
C TYR A 273 0.77 -12.17 6.60
N VAL A 274 0.59 -11.24 5.69
CA VAL A 274 1.13 -11.28 4.33
C VAL A 274 1.55 -9.88 3.93
N ILE A 275 2.71 -9.78 3.29
CA ILE A 275 3.33 -8.55 2.82
C ILE A 275 3.58 -8.70 1.33
N PHE A 276 3.10 -7.75 0.55
CA PHE A 276 3.23 -7.68 -0.89
C PHE A 276 4.08 -6.49 -1.33
N SER A 277 4.67 -6.61 -2.51
CA SER A 277 5.22 -5.48 -3.23
C SER A 277 4.95 -5.58 -4.73
N PRO A 278 4.44 -4.51 -5.37
CA PRO A 278 4.39 -4.42 -6.82
C PRO A 278 5.74 -3.94 -7.39
N TRP A 279 6.82 -3.89 -6.60
CA TRP A 279 8.16 -3.43 -7.02
C TRP A 279 8.19 -1.98 -7.55
N VAL A 280 7.18 -1.20 -7.17
CA VAL A 280 7.03 0.24 -7.40
C VAL A 280 6.32 0.85 -6.20
N PRO A 281 6.31 2.19 -6.02
CA PRO A 281 5.55 2.81 -4.93
C PRO A 281 4.07 2.43 -5.02
N VAL A 282 3.53 1.89 -3.93
CA VAL A 282 2.12 1.52 -3.82
C VAL A 282 1.25 2.78 -3.93
N THR A 283 0.18 2.67 -4.70
CA THR A 283 -0.81 3.73 -4.91
C THR A 283 -2.22 3.13 -4.86
N PRO A 284 -3.20 3.79 -4.23
CA PRO A 284 -3.10 5.10 -3.57
C PRO A 284 -2.21 5.08 -2.32
N ILE A 285 -1.77 6.25 -1.85
CA ILE A 285 -0.83 6.32 -0.71
C ILE A 285 -1.39 5.68 0.56
N GLU A 286 -2.72 5.68 0.72
CA GLU A 286 -3.44 5.07 1.84
C GLU A 286 -3.37 3.55 1.83
N MET A 287 -2.96 2.90 0.72
CA MET A 287 -2.71 1.45 0.64
C MET A 287 -1.33 1.04 1.17
N ARG A 288 -0.45 1.98 1.51
CA ARG A 288 0.92 1.68 1.95
C ARG A 288 0.94 1.16 3.38
N GLY A 289 1.83 0.21 3.65
CA GLY A 289 1.93 -0.44 4.96
C GLY A 289 0.91 -1.55 5.15
N LEU A 290 0.84 -2.05 6.39
CA LEU A 290 0.02 -3.21 6.72
C LEU A 290 -1.29 -2.79 7.37
N LYS A 291 -2.40 -3.34 6.88
CA LYS A 291 -3.70 -3.19 7.55
C LYS A 291 -3.85 -4.29 8.60
N ILE A 292 -4.20 -3.92 9.82
CA ILE A 292 -4.51 -4.89 10.86
C ILE A 292 -6.02 -5.14 10.88
N HIS A 293 -6.40 -6.41 10.88
CA HIS A 293 -7.77 -6.89 10.98
C HIS A 293 -7.94 -7.68 12.27
N VAL A 294 -8.97 -7.34 13.04
CA VAL A 294 -9.41 -8.11 14.22
C VAL A 294 -10.84 -8.55 13.95
N ASN A 295 -11.10 -9.87 14.03
CA ASN A 295 -12.42 -10.44 13.72
C ASN A 295 -12.95 -9.98 12.36
N ASN A 296 -12.07 -9.96 11.34
CA ASN A 296 -12.34 -9.51 9.97
C ASN A 296 -12.72 -8.03 9.80
N VAL A 297 -12.56 -7.20 10.84
CA VAL A 297 -12.76 -5.75 10.78
C VAL A 297 -11.41 -5.06 10.75
N GLY A 298 -11.24 -4.11 9.82
CA GLY A 298 -10.03 -3.30 9.76
C GLY A 298 -9.94 -2.32 10.94
N ILE A 299 -8.77 -2.28 11.58
CA ILE A 299 -8.49 -1.44 12.74
C ILE A 299 -7.51 -0.34 12.34
N GLY A 300 -7.92 0.92 12.55
CA GLY A 300 -7.07 2.08 12.31
C GLY A 300 -6.62 2.24 10.86
N GLN A 301 -5.57 3.03 10.66
CA GLN A 301 -4.94 3.18 9.35
C GLN A 301 -3.96 2.05 9.08
N ARG A 302 -3.48 1.98 7.83
CA ARG A 302 -2.37 1.07 7.50
C ARG A 302 -1.09 1.57 8.14
N GLU A 303 -0.39 0.66 8.80
CA GLU A 303 0.75 0.98 9.64
C GLU A 303 2.07 0.57 9.01
N THR A 304 3.08 1.42 9.23
CA THR A 304 4.49 1.05 9.02
C THR A 304 5.21 0.86 10.35
N PHE A 305 4.45 0.92 11.45
CA PHE A 305 4.95 0.80 12.81
C PHE A 305 6.12 1.74 13.06
N GLY A 306 6.06 3.00 12.60
CA GLY A 306 7.12 3.99 12.82
C GLY A 306 8.31 3.96 11.84
N LEU A 307 8.34 3.07 10.84
CA LEU A 307 9.41 3.03 9.83
C LEU A 307 9.42 4.24 8.88
N MET A 308 8.36 5.06 8.88
CA MET A 308 8.27 6.30 8.12
C MET A 308 8.59 7.58 8.92
N VAL A 309 8.66 7.53 10.24
CA VAL A 309 8.62 8.74 11.10
C VAL A 309 9.98 9.09 11.74
N HIS A 310 10.93 8.14 11.86
CA HIS A 310 12.20 8.38 12.55
C HIS A 310 13.42 8.43 11.62
N GLY A 311 14.06 9.61 11.52
CA GLY A 311 15.46 9.80 11.10
C GLY A 311 15.82 9.55 9.63
N GLY A 312 14.89 9.06 8.83
CA GLY A 312 15.03 8.81 7.40
C GLY A 312 14.15 7.65 7.01
N ALA A 313 13.06 7.92 6.27
CA ALA A 313 12.18 6.86 5.80
C ALA A 313 13.01 5.84 5.00
N LEU A 314 12.86 4.55 5.34
CA LEU A 314 13.49 3.48 4.56
C LEU A 314 13.14 3.68 3.06
N PRO A 315 14.12 3.64 2.14
CA PRO A 315 13.94 4.15 0.78
C PRO A 315 12.76 3.53 0.02
N ARG A 316 12.42 2.27 0.31
CA ARG A 316 11.40 1.49 -0.39
C ARG A 316 10.24 1.05 0.49
N ILE A 317 10.09 1.60 1.70
CA ILE A 317 8.95 1.27 2.57
C ILE A 317 7.60 1.57 1.91
N SER A 318 7.56 2.62 1.08
CA SER A 318 6.37 3.00 0.31
C SER A 318 5.99 2.01 -0.81
N TRP A 319 6.80 0.99 -1.05
CA TRP A 319 6.57 -0.06 -2.03
C TRP A 319 5.95 -1.31 -1.38
N LEU A 320 5.73 -1.28 -0.07
CA LEU A 320 5.14 -2.38 0.67
C LEU A 320 3.69 -2.10 1.03
N THR A 321 2.88 -3.14 0.94
CA THR A 321 1.49 -3.19 1.38
C THR A 321 1.17 -4.60 1.87
N GLY A 322 0.09 -4.79 2.61
CA GLY A 322 -0.27 -6.12 3.08
C GLY A 322 -1.33 -6.08 4.16
N ASP A 323 -1.64 -7.26 4.69
CA ASP A 323 -2.68 -7.45 5.69
C ASP A 323 -2.17 -8.34 6.82
N VAL A 324 -2.62 -8.03 8.03
CA VAL A 324 -2.36 -8.75 9.27
C VAL A 324 -3.71 -9.14 9.86
N TYR A 325 -3.95 -10.43 10.04
CA TYR A 325 -5.16 -10.96 10.66
C TYR A 325 -4.84 -11.43 12.06
N ILE A 326 -5.51 -10.86 13.05
CA ILE A 326 -5.48 -11.33 14.43
C ILE A 326 -6.71 -12.19 14.65
N ASP A 327 -6.46 -13.49 14.81
CA ASP A 327 -7.49 -14.52 14.94
C ASP A 327 -7.91 -14.73 16.41
N GLU A 328 -6.98 -14.51 17.35
CA GLU A 328 -7.20 -14.72 18.78
C GLU A 328 -6.61 -13.55 19.59
N GLY A 329 -7.24 -13.20 20.72
CA GLY A 329 -6.70 -12.31 21.76
C GLY A 329 -6.69 -10.81 21.44
N GLY A 330 -6.65 -10.40 20.17
CA GLY A 330 -6.52 -8.99 19.77
C GLY A 330 -7.62 -8.06 20.29
N ARG A 331 -8.85 -8.57 20.39
CA ARG A 331 -10.02 -7.81 20.84
C ARG A 331 -9.87 -7.19 22.22
N ASN A 332 -9.18 -7.87 23.13
CA ASN A 332 -9.02 -7.42 24.52
C ASN A 332 -8.21 -6.12 24.65
N TYR A 333 -7.46 -5.78 23.59
CA TYR A 333 -6.55 -4.65 23.58
C TYR A 333 -7.04 -3.51 22.68
N LEU A 334 -8.24 -3.59 22.10
CA LEU A 334 -8.78 -2.52 21.27
C LEU A 334 -9.12 -1.28 22.10
N SER A 335 -8.88 -0.10 21.52
CA SER A 335 -9.37 1.15 22.08
C SER A 335 -10.91 1.20 22.09
N ILE A 336 -11.48 2.09 22.91
CA ILE A 336 -12.95 2.24 23.03
C ILE A 336 -13.62 2.53 21.67
N ASN A 337 -12.97 3.34 20.82
CA ASN A 337 -13.45 3.68 19.48
C ASN A 337 -13.08 2.65 18.39
N ARG A 338 -12.36 1.57 18.75
CA ARG A 338 -12.00 0.46 17.85
C ARG A 338 -11.28 0.92 16.58
N ASP A 339 -10.48 1.97 16.71
CA ASP A 339 -9.68 2.55 15.63
C ASP A 339 -8.17 2.44 15.92
N GLY A 340 -7.82 1.64 16.94
CA GLY A 340 -6.46 1.40 17.35
C GLY A 340 -6.42 0.44 18.54
N PHE A 341 -5.22 0.32 19.11
CA PHE A 341 -4.96 -0.53 20.26
C PHE A 341 -4.60 0.34 21.48
N THR A 342 -4.95 -0.18 22.65
CA THR A 342 -4.51 0.33 23.94
C THR A 342 -3.00 0.17 24.09
N ASN A 343 -2.38 1.05 24.87
CA ASN A 343 -0.95 0.94 25.13
C ASN A 343 -0.68 -0.22 26.11
N ALA A 344 -0.29 -1.37 25.56
CA ALA A 344 -0.01 -2.59 26.31
C ALA A 344 1.30 -3.22 25.81
N PRO A 345 2.15 -3.76 26.69
CA PRO A 345 3.45 -4.35 26.30
C PRO A 345 3.33 -5.43 25.22
N VAL A 346 2.29 -6.26 25.27
CA VAL A 346 2.03 -7.29 24.25
C VAL A 346 1.78 -6.70 22.86
N ILE A 347 1.12 -5.54 22.77
CA ILE A 347 0.87 -4.83 21.51
C ILE A 347 2.15 -4.20 21.00
N GLU A 348 2.96 -3.60 21.87
CA GLU A 348 4.27 -3.07 21.50
C GLU A 348 5.18 -4.17 20.94
N GLN A 349 5.18 -5.35 21.57
CA GLN A 349 5.93 -6.51 21.10
C GLN A 349 5.40 -7.02 19.75
N LEU A 350 4.08 -7.14 19.59
CA LEU A 350 3.46 -7.50 18.31
C LEU A 350 3.88 -6.54 17.19
N PHE A 351 3.79 -5.23 17.44
CA PHE A 351 4.19 -4.21 16.47
C PHE A 351 5.69 -4.23 16.21
N GLY A 352 6.52 -4.55 17.20
CA GLY A 352 7.96 -4.78 17.04
C GLY A 352 8.25 -5.94 16.10
N ASN A 353 7.53 -7.06 16.24
CA ASN A 353 7.67 -8.23 15.37
C ASN A 353 7.26 -7.89 13.93
N LEU A 354 6.08 -7.28 13.73
CA LEU A 354 5.60 -6.89 12.40
C LEU A 354 6.51 -5.83 11.73
N ARG A 355 7.08 -4.92 12.53
CA ARG A 355 8.10 -3.96 12.07
C ARG A 355 9.34 -4.68 11.55
N SER A 356 9.79 -5.73 12.24
CA SER A 356 10.94 -6.53 11.80
C SER A 356 10.69 -7.19 10.44
N GLU A 357 9.49 -7.77 10.25
CA GLU A 357 9.07 -8.39 8.99
C GLU A 357 9.03 -7.38 7.83
N LEU A 358 8.42 -6.21 8.05
CA LEU A 358 8.42 -5.13 7.06
C LEU A 358 9.84 -4.67 6.69
N ARG A 359 10.73 -4.54 7.69
CA ARG A 359 12.11 -4.12 7.46
C ARG A 359 12.89 -5.14 6.63
N GLN A 360 12.69 -6.43 6.88
CA GLN A 360 13.31 -7.49 6.09
C GLN A 360 12.82 -7.47 4.64
N ALA A 361 11.49 -7.36 4.42
CA ALA A 361 10.91 -7.23 3.09
C ALA A 361 11.44 -5.98 2.34
N GLU A 362 11.52 -4.85 3.02
CA GLU A 362 12.07 -3.60 2.45
C GLU A 362 13.54 -3.77 2.04
N GLY A 363 14.35 -4.42 2.88
CA GLY A 363 15.76 -4.67 2.60
C GLY A 363 15.98 -5.52 1.34
N ILE A 364 15.12 -6.51 1.09
CA ILE A 364 15.17 -7.33 -0.13
C ILE A 364 14.94 -6.46 -1.37
N ILE A 365 13.89 -5.63 -1.34
CA ILE A 365 13.49 -4.75 -2.44
C ILE A 365 14.54 -3.66 -2.68
N SER A 366 15.00 -3.02 -1.61
CA SER A 366 16.00 -1.95 -1.65
C SER A 366 17.33 -2.45 -2.21
N SER A 367 17.74 -3.66 -1.83
CA SER A 367 18.93 -4.33 -2.38
C SER A 367 18.81 -4.60 -3.89
N ALA A 368 17.63 -5.00 -4.36
CA ALA A 368 17.39 -5.23 -5.80
C ALA A 368 17.34 -3.92 -6.59
N ASP A 369 16.60 -2.92 -6.10
CA ASP A 369 16.50 -1.61 -6.74
C ASP A 369 17.86 -0.91 -6.84
N THR A 370 18.70 -1.07 -5.82
CA THR A 370 20.07 -0.54 -5.85
C THR A 370 20.88 -1.16 -6.99
N LYS A 371 20.75 -2.47 -7.25
CA LYS A 371 21.44 -3.15 -8.36
C LYS A 371 20.90 -2.69 -9.71
N LEU A 372 19.58 -2.54 -9.85
CA LEU A 372 18.97 -1.99 -11.07
C LEU A 372 19.50 -0.58 -11.36
N LYS A 373 19.56 0.29 -10.35
CA LYS A 373 20.13 1.64 -10.48
C LYS A 373 21.61 1.63 -10.82
N GLN A 374 22.38 0.67 -10.32
CA GLN A 374 23.79 0.51 -10.69
C GLN A 374 23.94 0.14 -12.17
N ILE A 375 23.09 -0.76 -12.69
CA ILE A 375 23.05 -1.08 -14.13
C ILE A 375 22.66 0.17 -14.94
N GLU A 376 21.56 0.82 -14.58
CA GLU A 376 21.08 2.05 -15.24
C GLU A 376 22.20 3.11 -15.26
N SER A 377 22.87 3.33 -14.12
CA SER A 377 23.97 4.29 -14.01
C SER A 377 25.20 3.88 -14.83
N LYS A 378 25.60 2.61 -14.85
CA LYS A 378 26.77 2.14 -15.62
C LYS A 378 26.53 2.27 -17.13
N LEU A 379 25.29 2.08 -17.57
CA LEU A 379 24.88 2.20 -18.98
C LEU A 379 24.41 3.63 -19.37
N GLY A 380 24.38 4.57 -18.43
CA GLY A 380 23.99 5.97 -18.69
C GLY A 380 22.49 6.17 -18.92
N LEU A 381 21.67 5.25 -18.42
CA LEU A 381 20.22 5.25 -18.53
C LEU A 381 19.61 6.04 -17.37
N GLY A 382 18.60 6.87 -17.65
CA GLY A 382 17.84 7.57 -16.61
C GLY A 382 18.16 9.05 -16.40
N ILE A 383 19.07 9.66 -17.16
CA ILE A 383 19.20 11.13 -17.19
C ILE A 383 18.13 11.69 -18.12
N LYS A 384 17.06 12.28 -17.56
CA LYS A 384 16.12 13.08 -18.36
C LYS A 384 16.89 14.22 -19.02
N GLY A 385 17.06 14.11 -20.34
CA GLY A 385 17.80 15.05 -21.16
C GLY A 385 19.26 14.66 -21.33
N GLY A 386 19.54 13.73 -22.24
CA GLY A 386 20.81 13.55 -22.97
C GLY A 386 22.09 13.94 -22.24
N GLY A 387 22.20 13.59 -20.95
CA GLY A 387 23.31 14.01 -20.11
C GLY A 387 24.58 13.27 -20.49
N PRO A 388 25.75 13.78 -20.08
CA PRO A 388 27.03 13.17 -20.42
C PRO A 388 27.03 11.69 -20.03
N ARG A 389 27.57 10.86 -20.93
CA ARG A 389 27.79 9.42 -20.70
C ARG A 389 28.47 9.21 -19.34
N PRO A 390 28.15 8.13 -18.62
CA PRO A 390 28.62 7.90 -17.27
C PRO A 390 30.15 7.96 -17.20
N THR A 391 30.61 8.39 -16.03
CA THR A 391 32.02 8.47 -15.67
C THR A 391 32.62 7.07 -15.77
N LEU A 392 33.45 6.81 -16.80
CA LEU A 392 34.11 5.53 -17.06
C LEU A 392 34.75 4.96 -15.76
N GLN A 393 34.09 4.00 -15.12
CA GLN A 393 34.72 3.11 -14.14
C GLN A 393 35.48 2.06 -14.91
N VAL A 394 36.77 1.90 -14.61
CA VAL A 394 37.63 0.86 -15.18
C VAL A 394 37.01 -0.51 -14.86
N GLY A 395 36.68 -1.28 -15.90
CA GLY A 395 35.98 -2.56 -15.81
C GLY A 395 34.92 -2.70 -16.90
N ASN A 396 34.83 -3.91 -17.46
CA ASN A 396 33.96 -4.26 -18.58
C ASN A 396 32.48 -4.07 -18.22
N SER A 397 31.78 -3.21 -18.96
CA SER A 397 30.37 -2.91 -18.75
C SER A 397 29.48 -4.13 -18.94
N LYS A 398 29.81 -5.01 -19.89
CA LYS A 398 29.08 -6.26 -20.11
C LYS A 398 29.23 -7.20 -18.91
N GLU A 399 30.45 -7.44 -18.43
CA GLU A 399 30.69 -8.28 -17.25
C GLU A 399 30.04 -7.71 -15.99
N PHE A 400 30.14 -6.40 -15.78
CA PHE A 400 29.49 -5.72 -14.65
C PHE A 400 27.98 -5.94 -14.66
N VAL A 401 27.33 -5.75 -15.82
CA VAL A 401 25.89 -5.94 -15.95
C VAL A 401 25.52 -7.40 -15.73
N GLU A 402 26.27 -8.34 -16.32
CA GLU A 402 26.06 -9.79 -16.13
C GLU A 402 26.13 -10.23 -14.67
N GLU A 403 27.11 -9.72 -13.89
CA GLU A 403 27.21 -10.01 -12.46
C GLU A 403 25.93 -9.58 -11.71
N ARG A 404 25.42 -8.37 -11.97
CA ARG A 404 24.21 -7.86 -11.32
C ARG A 404 22.95 -8.57 -11.81
N LEU A 405 22.89 -8.93 -13.09
CA LEU A 405 21.80 -9.72 -13.65
C LEU A 405 21.72 -11.09 -12.97
N ASN A 406 22.84 -11.76 -12.76
CA ASN A 406 22.89 -13.02 -12.01
C ASN A 406 22.37 -12.86 -10.57
N GLU A 407 22.73 -11.77 -9.89
CA GLU A 407 22.21 -11.46 -8.55
C GLU A 407 20.70 -11.14 -8.55
N LEU A 408 20.20 -10.46 -9.58
CA LEU A 408 18.78 -10.13 -9.74
C LEU A 408 17.96 -11.36 -10.10
N SER A 409 18.50 -12.29 -10.90
CA SER A 409 17.87 -13.58 -11.19
C SER A 409 17.66 -14.39 -9.91
N LYS A 410 18.65 -14.42 -9.00
CA LYS A 410 18.50 -15.02 -7.65
C LYS A 410 17.42 -14.35 -6.79
N LYS A 411 17.02 -13.11 -7.13
CA LYS A 411 15.93 -12.35 -6.48
C LYS A 411 14.60 -12.43 -7.26
N GLY A 412 14.52 -13.34 -8.23
CA GLY A 412 13.32 -13.65 -8.99
C GLY A 412 13.03 -12.69 -10.14
N PHE A 413 14.04 -12.00 -10.68
CA PHE A 413 13.90 -11.30 -11.97
C PHE A 413 14.11 -12.28 -13.13
N SER A 414 13.23 -12.22 -14.12
CA SER A 414 13.35 -12.97 -15.36
C SER A 414 14.19 -12.18 -16.36
N ILE A 415 15.21 -12.82 -16.92
CA ILE A 415 16.12 -12.19 -17.89
C ILE A 415 15.78 -12.71 -19.28
N GLU A 416 15.35 -11.83 -20.16
CA GLU A 416 15.04 -12.11 -21.55
C GLU A 416 16.17 -11.58 -22.44
N ARG A 417 16.92 -12.49 -23.06
CA ARG A 417 17.98 -12.12 -24.01
C ARG A 417 17.39 -12.02 -25.40
N VAL A 418 17.51 -10.84 -26.01
CA VAL A 418 17.04 -10.57 -27.37
C VAL A 418 18.26 -10.36 -28.27
N THR A 419 18.46 -11.26 -29.22
CA THR A 419 19.43 -11.08 -30.29
C THR A 419 18.71 -10.48 -31.49
N ARG A 420 19.17 -9.36 -32.04
CA ARG A 420 18.53 -8.80 -33.24
C ARG A 420 18.89 -9.66 -34.46
N PRO A 421 17.98 -9.83 -35.43
CA PRO A 421 18.35 -10.39 -36.72
C PRO A 421 19.40 -9.47 -37.37
N LYS A 422 20.53 -10.03 -37.82
CA LYS A 422 21.69 -9.31 -38.43
C LYS A 422 21.38 -8.50 -39.72
N ASN A 423 20.13 -8.38 -40.13
CA ASN A 423 19.75 -7.80 -41.42
C ASN A 423 19.15 -6.40 -41.27
N GLN A 424 19.98 -5.40 -40.94
CA GLN A 424 19.80 -4.00 -41.36
C GLN A 424 21.02 -3.10 -41.10
N ILE A 425 22.24 -3.64 -41.24
CA ILE A 425 23.45 -2.82 -41.30
C ILE A 425 24.14 -3.14 -42.62
N ASN A 426 23.96 -2.29 -43.64
CA ASN A 426 24.75 -2.36 -44.88
C ASN A 426 26.20 -2.04 -44.55
N SER A 427 27.00 -3.07 -44.33
CA SER A 427 28.43 -3.05 -44.07
C SER A 427 29.25 -2.79 -45.33
N SER A 428 28.99 -1.69 -46.05
CA SER A 428 29.72 -1.41 -47.29
C SER A 428 30.07 0.06 -47.52
N ASN A 429 30.10 0.92 -46.50
CA ASN A 429 30.76 2.22 -46.54
C ASN A 429 30.96 2.75 -45.10
N ILE A 430 32.02 2.29 -44.43
CA ILE A 430 32.48 2.87 -43.16
C ILE A 430 33.77 3.62 -43.47
N THR A 431 33.63 4.88 -43.91
CA THR A 431 34.68 5.89 -43.77
C THR A 431 34.50 6.60 -42.43
N THR A 432 35.60 7.15 -41.93
CA THR A 432 35.96 7.62 -40.58
C THR A 432 35.06 8.68 -39.91
N GLU A 433 33.80 8.83 -40.32
CA GLU A 433 32.82 9.75 -39.72
C GLU A 433 31.62 9.05 -39.04
N SER A 434 31.57 7.72 -39.00
CA SER A 434 30.29 6.99 -38.78
C SER A 434 30.04 6.39 -37.38
N SER A 435 30.98 6.39 -36.43
CA SER A 435 30.69 5.87 -35.08
C SER A 435 29.69 6.76 -34.31
N ARG A 436 29.74 8.08 -34.52
CA ARG A 436 28.81 9.06 -33.90
C ARG A 436 27.39 9.00 -34.44
N ASN A 437 27.21 8.65 -35.72
CA ASN A 437 25.89 8.60 -36.36
C ASN A 437 25.20 7.25 -36.18
N ILE A 438 25.95 6.15 -36.08
CA ILE A 438 25.42 4.83 -35.76
C ILE A 438 24.75 4.86 -34.37
N LEU A 439 25.42 5.42 -33.35
CA LEU A 439 24.90 5.55 -31.97
C LEU A 439 23.64 6.45 -31.85
N LYS A 440 23.45 7.43 -32.73
CA LYS A 440 22.25 8.29 -32.77
C LYS A 440 21.03 7.61 -33.43
N SER A 441 21.23 6.52 -34.18
CA SER A 441 20.15 5.81 -34.89
C SER A 441 19.47 4.72 -34.05
N TYR A 442 20.02 4.36 -32.89
CA TYR A 442 19.42 3.38 -31.99
C TYR A 442 18.25 3.98 -31.22
N ARG A 443 17.01 3.60 -31.59
CA ARG A 443 15.79 3.99 -30.86
C ARG A 443 15.57 3.22 -29.55
N SER A 444 16.32 2.15 -29.31
CA SER A 444 16.17 1.24 -28.17
C SER A 444 17.25 1.43 -27.12
N LEU A 445 16.94 1.17 -25.87
CA LEU A 445 17.94 1.12 -24.79
C LEU A 445 18.69 -0.24 -24.82
N PRO A 446 19.96 -0.32 -24.35
CA PRO A 446 20.68 -1.59 -24.20
C PRO A 446 19.99 -2.57 -23.24
N ILE A 447 19.21 -2.05 -22.31
CA ILE A 447 18.39 -2.82 -21.38
C ILE A 447 17.04 -2.13 -21.17
N GLU A 448 15.98 -2.92 -21.08
CA GLU A 448 14.65 -2.46 -20.68
C GLU A 448 14.24 -3.19 -19.40
N ILE A 449 13.78 -2.44 -18.39
CA ILE A 449 13.46 -2.98 -17.07
C ILE A 449 11.96 -2.75 -16.83
N ASP A 450 11.18 -3.82 -16.87
CA ASP A 450 9.82 -3.83 -16.35
C ASP A 450 9.84 -4.30 -14.89
N ARG A 451 9.67 -3.35 -13.98
CA ARG A 451 9.69 -3.61 -12.53
C ARG A 451 8.44 -4.34 -12.06
N LEU A 452 7.27 -4.09 -12.69
CA LEU A 452 6.01 -4.71 -12.30
C LEU A 452 6.04 -6.20 -12.60
N SER A 453 6.50 -6.56 -13.80
CA SER A 453 6.61 -7.96 -14.24
C SER A 453 7.93 -8.62 -13.83
N LYS A 454 8.87 -7.84 -13.26
CA LYS A 454 10.26 -8.24 -12.97
C LYS A 454 10.98 -8.84 -14.17
N ILE A 455 10.67 -8.33 -15.35
CA ILE A 455 11.28 -8.75 -16.61
C ILE A 455 12.37 -7.73 -16.96
N ILE A 456 13.56 -8.25 -17.23
CA ILE A 456 14.68 -7.48 -17.73
C ILE A 456 15.01 -7.98 -19.13
N LYS A 457 14.77 -7.14 -20.13
CA LYS A 457 15.15 -7.43 -21.52
C LYS A 457 16.52 -6.85 -21.79
N ILE A 458 17.44 -7.70 -22.23
CA ILE A 458 18.80 -7.31 -22.61
C ILE A 458 19.03 -7.53 -24.10
N TYR A 459 19.62 -6.53 -24.75
CA TYR A 459 20.03 -6.58 -26.14
C TYR A 459 21.55 -6.78 -26.20
N ASP A 460 21.99 -8.04 -26.18
CA ASP A 460 23.41 -8.42 -26.00
C ASP A 460 24.37 -7.87 -27.07
N ASP A 461 23.82 -7.50 -28.23
CA ASP A 461 24.51 -6.93 -29.39
C ASP A 461 24.44 -5.39 -29.45
N HIS A 462 23.90 -4.75 -28.42
CA HIS A 462 23.72 -3.30 -28.41
C HIS A 462 25.06 -2.56 -28.17
N PRO A 463 25.40 -1.53 -28.95
CA PRO A 463 26.66 -0.77 -28.80
C PRO A 463 26.74 0.00 -27.47
N GLY A 464 25.62 0.13 -26.76
CA GLY A 464 25.58 0.70 -25.40
C GLY A 464 26.33 -0.12 -24.35
N PHE A 465 26.77 -1.35 -24.67
CA PHE A 465 27.68 -2.14 -23.82
C PHE A 465 29.16 -1.92 -24.13
N GLU A 466 29.49 -1.19 -25.21
CA GLU A 466 30.87 -0.85 -25.52
C GLU A 466 31.38 0.23 -24.57
N ASP A 467 32.51 -0.03 -23.91
CA ASP A 467 33.16 0.95 -23.06
C ASP A 467 33.97 1.93 -23.93
N THR A 468 33.70 3.23 -23.80
CA THR A 468 34.36 4.27 -24.59
C THR A 468 35.00 5.33 -23.72
N ILE A 469 36.20 5.78 -24.09
CA ILE A 469 36.89 6.91 -23.43
C ILE A 469 37.09 8.07 -24.40
N SER A 470 36.62 9.25 -24.02
CA SER A 470 36.81 10.49 -24.80
C SER A 470 37.99 11.28 -24.27
N THR A 471 38.89 11.69 -25.17
CA THR A 471 40.04 12.57 -24.88
C THR A 471 40.00 13.78 -25.80
N SER A 472 40.87 14.77 -25.57
CA SER A 472 41.02 15.94 -26.45
C SER A 472 41.37 15.60 -27.91
N SER A 473 41.88 14.38 -28.16
CA SER A 473 42.36 13.92 -29.47
C SER A 473 41.41 12.93 -30.17
N GLY A 474 40.30 12.55 -29.55
CA GLY A 474 39.38 11.56 -30.12
C GLY A 474 38.70 10.68 -29.06
N GLU A 475 37.78 9.83 -29.54
CA GLU A 475 37.03 8.87 -28.75
C GLU A 475 37.51 7.46 -29.09
N TYR A 476 37.82 6.66 -28.07
CA TYR A 476 38.41 5.34 -28.23
C TYR A 476 37.51 4.26 -27.62
N ILE A 477 37.44 3.12 -28.29
CA ILE A 477 36.86 1.89 -27.74
C ILE A 477 37.86 1.28 -26.77
N VAL A 478 37.38 0.85 -25.61
CA VAL A 478 38.20 0.30 -24.52
C VAL A 478 38.02 -1.21 -24.45
N GLU A 479 39.11 -1.95 -24.60
CA GLU A 479 39.19 -3.39 -24.34
C GLU A 479 39.85 -3.62 -22.97
N PHE A 480 39.20 -4.37 -22.09
CA PHE A 480 39.75 -4.74 -20.79
C PHE A 480 40.40 -6.12 -20.86
N SER A 481 41.58 -6.27 -20.27
CA SER A 481 42.26 -7.56 -20.14
C SER A 481 43.27 -7.54 -19.00
N GLU A 482 43.76 -8.71 -18.61
CA GLU A 482 44.77 -8.87 -17.57
C GLU A 482 46.12 -9.23 -18.17
N TRP A 483 47.17 -8.53 -17.72
CA TRP A 483 48.56 -8.90 -18.00
C TRP A 483 49.48 -8.43 -16.86
N ASP A 484 50.66 -9.05 -16.74
CA ASP A 484 51.61 -8.67 -15.70
C ASP A 484 52.08 -7.22 -15.88
N TYR A 485 51.72 -6.35 -14.94
CA TYR A 485 52.06 -4.94 -14.97
C TYR A 485 53.55 -4.67 -14.65
N GLN A 486 54.23 -5.60 -13.98
CA GLN A 486 55.65 -5.45 -13.60
C GLN A 486 56.57 -5.68 -14.81
N ASP A 487 56.24 -6.71 -15.58
CA ASP A 487 57.06 -7.14 -16.72
C ASP A 487 56.64 -6.50 -18.04
N SER A 488 55.49 -5.83 -18.11
CA SER A 488 55.04 -5.13 -19.32
C SER A 488 55.74 -3.79 -19.57
N GLU A 489 55.95 -3.44 -20.83
CA GLU A 489 56.34 -2.08 -21.28
C GLU A 489 55.24 -1.05 -21.00
N TYR A 490 53.99 -1.52 -20.94
CA TYR A 490 52.78 -0.72 -20.72
C TYR A 490 52.02 -1.25 -19.48
N PRO A 491 52.42 -0.86 -18.25
CA PRO A 491 51.83 -1.37 -17.01
C PRO A 491 50.30 -1.18 -16.90
N ALA A 492 49.77 -0.05 -17.39
CA ALA A 492 48.39 0.37 -17.17
C ALA A 492 47.49 0.25 -18.41
N CYS A 493 47.92 0.75 -19.56
CA CYS A 493 47.15 0.68 -20.81
C CYS A 493 48.06 0.82 -22.04
N MET A 494 47.58 0.37 -23.20
CA MET A 494 48.26 0.50 -24.50
C MET A 494 47.26 0.85 -25.61
N ILE A 495 47.70 1.59 -26.62
CA ILE A 495 46.85 2.00 -27.76
C ILE A 495 47.03 0.98 -28.89
N MET A 496 45.92 0.39 -29.33
CA MET A 496 45.84 -0.62 -30.39
C MET A 496 45.25 0.04 -31.66
N GLY A 497 46.08 0.34 -32.66
CA GLY A 497 45.64 1.06 -33.85
C GLY A 497 45.22 2.51 -33.57
N ASP A 498 44.25 3.02 -34.34
CA ASP A 498 43.84 4.43 -34.30
C ASP A 498 42.72 4.70 -33.28
N ASP A 499 41.82 3.73 -33.06
CA ASP A 499 40.56 3.96 -32.31
C ASP A 499 40.34 3.01 -31.12
N CYS A 500 41.30 2.14 -30.78
CA CYS A 500 41.17 1.17 -29.69
C CYS A 500 42.27 1.32 -28.63
N ILE A 501 41.91 1.12 -27.36
CA ILE A 501 42.84 1.10 -26.22
C ILE A 501 42.59 -0.16 -25.42
N LYS A 502 43.67 -0.86 -25.08
CA LYS A 502 43.65 -2.00 -24.18
C LYS A 502 44.05 -1.55 -22.78
N VAL A 503 43.25 -1.88 -21.76
CA VAL A 503 43.43 -1.45 -20.36
C VAL A 503 43.68 -2.65 -19.47
N ASN A 504 44.72 -2.56 -18.63
CA ASN A 504 45.12 -3.64 -17.73
C ASN A 504 44.27 -3.63 -16.46
N THR A 505 43.31 -4.53 -16.33
CA THR A 505 42.47 -4.61 -15.13
C THR A 505 43.24 -5.07 -13.90
N SER A 506 44.42 -5.69 -14.06
CA SER A 506 45.27 -6.11 -12.94
C SER A 506 46.10 -4.98 -12.32
N TYR A 507 46.20 -3.83 -13.01
CA TYR A 507 47.03 -2.69 -12.57
C TYR A 507 46.49 -2.10 -11.26
N PRO A 508 47.24 -2.18 -10.13
CA PRO A 508 46.70 -1.88 -8.80
C PRO A 508 46.06 -0.49 -8.63
N PRO A 509 46.57 0.60 -9.24
CA PRO A 509 45.94 1.91 -9.18
C PRO A 509 44.50 1.97 -9.70
N PHE A 510 44.08 1.04 -10.57
CA PHE A 510 42.70 0.96 -11.04
C PHE A 510 41.73 0.30 -10.06
N ARG A 511 42.22 -0.36 -8.99
CA ARG A 511 41.36 -0.96 -7.95
C ARG A 511 40.54 0.09 -7.20
N ASN A 512 41.00 1.34 -7.15
CA ASN A 512 40.27 2.43 -6.52
C ASN A 512 39.19 3.01 -7.46
N ARG A 513 37.93 2.66 -7.18
CA ARG A 513 36.75 3.03 -7.99
C ARG A 513 36.51 4.54 -8.11
N LYS A 514 37.08 5.37 -7.22
CA LYS A 514 36.88 6.84 -7.23
C LYS A 514 37.80 7.55 -8.21
N TYR A 515 39.02 7.04 -8.40
CA TYR A 515 40.07 7.71 -9.17
C TYR A 515 40.47 6.97 -10.45
N GLY A 516 40.00 5.74 -10.67
CA GLY A 516 40.36 4.92 -11.83
C GLY A 516 40.25 5.64 -13.19
N LYS A 517 39.22 6.48 -13.38
CA LYS A 517 39.08 7.29 -14.62
C LYS A 517 40.21 8.29 -14.81
N ILE A 518 40.55 9.02 -13.75
CA ILE A 518 41.58 10.06 -13.77
C ILE A 518 42.93 9.39 -14.02
N ILE A 519 43.20 8.29 -13.31
CA ILE A 519 44.41 7.49 -13.47
C ILE A 519 44.51 6.98 -14.91
N LEU A 520 43.40 6.48 -15.49
CA LEU A 520 43.39 6.02 -16.88
C LEU A 520 43.63 7.16 -17.87
N HIS A 521 43.05 8.36 -17.65
CA HIS A 521 43.32 9.53 -18.51
C HIS A 521 44.78 9.95 -18.45
N LEU A 522 45.36 9.98 -17.26
CA LEU A 522 46.77 10.33 -17.08
C LEU A 522 47.69 9.28 -17.71
N ALA A 523 47.43 7.99 -17.46
CA ALA A 523 48.18 6.89 -18.07
C ALA A 523 48.08 6.93 -19.59
N LEU A 524 46.89 7.16 -20.15
CA LEU A 524 46.68 7.25 -21.59
C LEU A 524 47.42 8.45 -22.19
N ASN A 525 47.42 9.61 -21.52
CA ASN A 525 48.18 10.76 -21.98
C ASN A 525 49.69 10.48 -21.98
N LEU A 526 50.22 9.81 -20.94
CA LEU A 526 51.62 9.38 -20.89
C LEU A 526 51.96 8.44 -22.06
N VAL A 527 51.11 7.44 -22.33
CA VAL A 527 51.29 6.51 -23.45
C VAL A 527 51.27 7.24 -24.80
N LYS A 528 50.42 8.26 -24.95
CA LYS A 528 50.37 9.09 -26.17
C LYS A 528 51.63 9.91 -26.38
N THR A 529 52.15 10.55 -25.33
CA THR A 529 53.34 11.40 -25.43
C THR A 529 54.63 10.63 -25.65
N THR A 530 54.65 9.34 -25.32
CA THR A 530 55.87 8.50 -25.32
C THR A 530 55.93 7.51 -26.49
N LYS A 531 54.98 7.58 -27.44
CA LYS A 531 54.81 6.61 -28.53
C LYS A 531 56.00 6.51 -29.50
N ASN A 532 56.90 7.50 -29.54
CA ASN A 532 57.91 7.67 -30.59
C ASN A 532 59.38 7.53 -30.14
N ASN A 533 59.68 7.21 -28.87
CA ASN A 533 61.06 7.17 -28.35
C ASN A 533 61.25 6.13 -27.21
N GLU A 534 62.21 5.21 -27.35
CA GLU A 534 62.55 4.16 -26.38
C GLU A 534 62.86 4.70 -24.96
N ILE A 535 63.57 5.84 -24.88
CA ILE A 535 63.94 6.46 -23.60
C ILE A 535 62.70 7.00 -22.87
N GLU A 536 61.74 7.54 -23.61
CA GLU A 536 60.50 8.07 -23.07
C GLU A 536 59.57 6.95 -22.59
N LYS A 537 59.56 5.79 -23.26
CA LYS A 537 58.81 4.62 -22.82
C LYS A 537 59.35 4.03 -21.51
N ALA A 538 60.68 3.94 -21.37
CA ALA A 538 61.31 3.53 -20.11
C ALA A 538 60.97 4.48 -18.95
N PHE A 539 60.91 5.79 -19.21
CA PHE A 539 60.46 6.78 -18.25
C PHE A 539 58.98 6.59 -17.87
N MET A 540 58.10 6.41 -18.85
CA MET A 540 56.66 6.15 -18.64
C MET A 540 56.43 4.90 -17.79
N LYS A 541 57.10 3.78 -18.10
CA LYS A 541 57.03 2.54 -17.30
C LYS A 541 57.42 2.81 -15.85
N ARG A 542 58.51 3.54 -15.61
CA ARG A 542 58.98 3.88 -14.26
C ARG A 542 57.98 4.75 -13.49
N VAL A 543 57.36 5.74 -14.15
CA VAL A 543 56.32 6.60 -13.54
C VAL A 543 55.12 5.77 -13.12
N LEU A 544 54.59 4.92 -14.01
CA LEU A 544 53.44 4.08 -13.70
C LEU A 544 53.76 3.06 -12.58
N LEU A 545 54.93 2.43 -12.60
CA LEU A 545 55.34 1.53 -11.50
C LEU A 545 55.51 2.27 -10.16
N ASN A 546 55.93 3.53 -10.17
CA ASN A 546 55.98 4.34 -8.94
C ASN A 546 54.58 4.66 -8.39
N TRP A 547 53.57 4.88 -9.24
CA TRP A 547 52.18 5.05 -8.77
C TRP A 547 51.67 3.83 -8.00
N VAL A 548 52.08 2.62 -8.40
CA VAL A 548 51.76 1.38 -7.67
C VAL A 548 52.37 1.42 -6.27
N LYS A 549 53.64 1.82 -6.15
CA LYS A 549 54.35 1.90 -4.86
C LYS A 549 53.70 2.91 -3.92
N GLU A 550 53.38 4.11 -4.41
CA GLU A 550 52.74 5.15 -3.60
C GLU A 550 51.34 4.76 -3.13
N ILE A 551 50.56 4.08 -3.97
CA ILE A 551 49.22 3.60 -3.57
C ILE A 551 49.31 2.48 -2.54
N ASN A 552 50.31 1.60 -2.59
CA ASN A 552 50.49 0.58 -1.56
C ASN A 552 50.87 1.21 -0.21
N VAL A 553 51.70 2.26 -0.20
CA VAL A 553 52.08 3.00 1.03
C VAL A 553 50.91 3.75 1.67
N ILE A 554 49.90 4.15 0.89
CA ILE A 554 48.69 4.83 1.41
C ILE A 554 47.67 3.83 2.00
N ASN A 555 47.74 2.55 1.62
CA ASN A 555 46.80 1.51 2.06
C ASN A 555 47.34 0.63 3.19
N GLU A 556 48.64 0.72 3.51
CA GLU A 556 49.27 0.22 4.73
C GLU A 556 49.16 1.28 5.84
#